data_AF-A0A3C2AR40-F1
#
_entry.id   AF-A0A3C2AR40-F1
#
_cell.length_a   1.000
_cell.length_b   1.000
_cell.length_c   1.000
_cell.angle_alpha   90.00
_cell.angle_beta   90.00
_cell.angle_gamma   90.00
#
_symmetry.space_group_name_H-M   'P 1'
#
loop_
_entity.id
_entity.type
_entity.pdbx_description
1 polymer ?
#
loop_
_entity_poly.entity_id
_entity_poly.type
_entity_poly.pdbx_seq_one_letter_code
_entity_poly.pdbx_strand_id
1 'polypeptide(L)'
;MTPKQNWTPKLNQPSELALIMRDMHEESTNRKNSLEQGQLDPTLSETLFSMITAHPTKPHMKGEGFEPYAKSFIGIYNQIHGAEEVGVQIQAHNNMVDACIACHTKFCDGPISRIEKLYVR
;
A
#
# COMPACT_ATOMS: atom_id res chain seq x y z
N MET A 1 25.38 1.69 43.70
CA MET A 1 24.07 1.93 43.07
C MET A 1 24.33 2.32 41.62
N THR A 2 24.08 1.43 40.66
CA THR A 2 24.26 1.72 39.23
C THR A 2 23.10 2.60 38.73
N PRO A 3 23.36 3.65 37.95
CA PRO A 3 22.31 4.53 37.45
C PRO A 3 21.41 3.76 36.48
N LYS A 4 20.09 3.85 36.71
CA LYS A 4 19.07 3.29 35.83
C LYS A 4 19.20 3.97 34.46
N GLN A 5 19.50 3.18 33.43
CA GLN A 5 19.44 3.60 32.04
C GLN A 5 18.02 4.11 31.74
N ASN A 6 17.88 5.41 31.47
CA ASN A 6 16.63 5.99 30.99
C ASN A 6 16.39 5.47 29.57
N TRP A 7 15.53 4.46 29.45
CA TRP A 7 15.01 4.01 28.18
C TRP A 7 14.01 5.04 27.65
N THR A 8 14.44 5.86 26.69
CA THR A 8 13.54 6.64 25.84
C THR A 8 13.29 5.85 24.56
N PRO A 9 12.07 5.37 24.29
CA PRO A 9 11.77 4.81 22.98
C PRO A 9 11.97 5.92 21.95
N LYS A 10 12.94 5.75 21.05
CA LYS A 10 12.95 6.52 19.81
C LYS A 10 11.64 6.22 19.12
N LEU A 11 10.75 7.21 19.03
CA LEU A 11 9.62 7.15 18.13
C LEU A 11 10.21 6.91 16.74
N ASN A 12 10.04 5.71 16.17
CA ASN A 12 10.56 5.42 14.85
C ASN A 12 9.82 6.33 13.88
N GLN A 13 10.49 7.37 13.38
CA GLN A 13 9.95 8.15 12.28
C GLN A 13 9.71 7.18 11.12
N PRO A 14 8.54 7.27 10.47
CA PRO A 14 8.28 6.40 9.34
C PRO A 14 9.24 6.71 8.20
N SER A 15 9.69 5.66 7.52
CA SER A 15 10.45 5.81 6.28
C SER A 15 9.60 6.41 5.16
N GLU A 16 10.26 6.86 4.10
CA GLU A 16 9.62 7.29 2.85
C GLU A 16 8.67 6.21 2.31
N LEU A 17 9.11 4.95 2.31
CA LEU A 17 8.27 3.84 1.87
C LEU A 17 7.05 3.66 2.79
N ALA A 18 7.22 3.79 4.11
CA ALA A 18 6.11 3.66 5.05
C ALA A 18 5.09 4.81 4.96
N LEU A 19 5.50 6.01 4.54
CA LEU A 19 4.59 7.10 4.19
C LEU A 19 3.77 6.74 2.96
N ILE A 20 4.42 6.31 1.88
CA ILE A 20 3.73 5.90 0.64
C ILE A 20 2.72 4.78 0.90
N MET A 21 3.07 3.76 1.70
CA MET A 21 2.12 2.69 2.03
C MET A 21 0.88 3.19 2.78
N ARG A 22 1.00 4.24 3.60
CA ARG A 22 -0.15 4.82 4.31
C ARG A 22 -1.03 5.61 3.37
N ASP A 23 -0.44 6.42 2.49
CA ASP A 23 -1.18 7.18 1.49
C ASP A 23 -1.98 6.22 0.59
N MET A 24 -1.34 5.13 0.13
CA MET A 24 -2.00 4.09 -0.67
C MET A 24 -3.16 3.41 0.08
N HIS A 25 -3.00 3.14 1.38
CA HIS A 25 -4.07 2.55 2.19
C HIS A 25 -5.25 3.52 2.37
N GLU A 26 -4.97 4.80 2.61
CA GLU A 26 -6.00 5.83 2.73
C GLU A 26 -6.78 6.00 1.42
N GLU A 27 -6.06 6.09 0.30
CA GLU A 27 -6.66 6.16 -1.03
C GLU A 27 -7.52 4.93 -1.32
N SER A 28 -7.01 3.73 -1.03
CA SER A 28 -7.76 2.49 -1.19
C SER A 28 -9.00 2.42 -0.30
N THR A 29 -8.96 3.03 0.88
CA THR A 29 -10.10 3.12 1.80
C THR A 29 -11.18 4.04 1.22
N ASN A 30 -10.79 5.20 0.70
CA ASN A 30 -11.70 6.13 0.06
C ASN A 30 -12.33 5.52 -1.19
N ARG A 31 -11.52 4.89 -2.04
CA ARG A 31 -11.99 4.18 -3.24
C ARG A 31 -12.98 3.08 -2.90
N LYS A 32 -12.68 2.26 -1.90
CA LYS A 32 -13.61 1.24 -1.41
C LYS A 32 -14.98 1.86 -1.07
N ASN A 33 -15.00 2.95 -0.30
CA ASN A 33 -16.24 3.59 0.12
C ASN A 33 -17.05 4.13 -1.08
N SER A 34 -16.38 4.71 -2.09
CA SER A 34 -17.03 5.18 -3.32
C SER A 34 -17.62 4.02 -4.12
N LEU A 35 -16.85 2.93 -4.29
CA LEU A 35 -17.29 1.75 -5.02
C LEU A 35 -18.48 1.05 -4.36
N GLU A 36 -18.49 0.96 -3.02
CA GLU A 36 -19.62 0.42 -2.26
C GLU A 36 -20.91 1.26 -2.41
N GLN A 37 -20.77 2.55 -2.80
CA GLN A 37 -21.89 3.45 -3.11
C GLN A 37 -22.27 3.43 -4.60
N GLY A 38 -21.62 2.61 -5.42
CA GLY A 38 -21.86 2.57 -6.86
C GLY A 38 -21.25 3.74 -7.62
N GLN A 39 -20.19 4.36 -7.08
CA GLN A 39 -19.50 5.51 -7.69
C GLN A 39 -18.08 5.12 -8.08
N LEU A 40 -17.64 5.61 -9.24
CA LEU A 40 -16.24 5.52 -9.65
C LEU A 40 -15.38 6.46 -8.79
N ASP A 41 -14.15 6.04 -8.55
CA ASP A 41 -13.09 6.86 -7.96
C ASP A 41 -11.80 6.70 -8.78
N PRO A 42 -11.52 7.64 -9.69
CA PRO A 42 -10.34 7.61 -10.56
C PRO A 42 -9.08 8.13 -9.88
N THR A 43 -9.10 8.37 -8.56
CA THR A 43 -7.92 8.88 -7.83
C THR A 43 -6.74 7.97 -8.09
N LEU A 44 -5.62 8.60 -8.43
CA LEU A 44 -4.33 7.95 -8.66
C LEU A 44 -3.27 8.83 -7.99
N SER A 45 -2.78 8.43 -6.83
CA SER A 45 -1.67 9.16 -6.23
C SER A 45 -0.37 8.94 -7.00
N GLU A 46 0.24 10.03 -7.44
CA GLU A 46 1.57 10.00 -8.07
C GLU A 46 2.66 9.52 -7.10
N THR A 47 2.42 9.58 -5.78
CA THR A 47 3.37 9.08 -4.78
C THR A 47 3.61 7.57 -4.91
N LEU A 48 2.71 6.85 -5.57
CA LEU A 48 2.89 5.44 -5.90
C LEU A 48 4.14 5.20 -6.75
N PHE A 49 4.41 6.06 -7.73
CA PHE A 49 5.56 5.89 -8.64
C PHE A 49 6.90 6.04 -7.89
N SER A 50 6.90 6.77 -6.78
CA SER A 50 8.07 6.96 -5.93
C SER A 50 8.39 5.73 -5.06
N MET A 51 7.52 4.71 -4.99
CA MET A 51 7.77 3.53 -4.15
C MET A 51 9.03 2.74 -4.57
N ILE A 52 9.35 2.76 -5.87
CA ILE A 52 10.50 2.05 -6.44
C ILE A 52 11.81 2.67 -5.94
N THR A 53 11.86 3.99 -5.76
CA THR A 53 13.06 4.72 -5.34
C THR A 53 13.09 5.05 -3.84
N ALA A 54 11.94 4.99 -3.15
CA ALA A 54 11.82 5.32 -1.73
C ALA A 54 12.70 4.44 -0.82
N HIS A 55 13.28 5.07 0.21
CA HIS A 55 14.08 4.35 1.21
C HIS A 55 13.17 3.58 2.19
N PRO A 56 13.46 2.30 2.47
CA PRO A 56 12.70 1.52 3.43
C PRO A 56 13.17 1.79 4.87
N THR A 57 12.32 1.47 5.84
CA THR A 57 12.67 1.59 7.28
C THR A 57 13.83 0.67 7.67
N LYS A 58 13.95 -0.48 7.01
CA LYS A 58 15.06 -1.42 7.18
C LYS A 58 15.54 -1.89 5.79
N PRO A 59 16.86 -2.05 5.56
CA PRO A 59 17.39 -2.42 4.24
C PRO A 59 16.78 -3.70 3.65
N HIS A 60 16.44 -4.69 4.48
CA HIS A 60 15.87 -5.97 4.02
C HIS A 60 14.42 -5.87 3.50
N MET A 61 13.72 -4.75 3.75
CA MET A 61 12.34 -4.57 3.27
C MET A 61 12.26 -4.26 1.77
N LYS A 62 13.40 -3.98 1.12
CA LYS A 62 13.55 -3.90 -0.33
C LYS A 62 14.70 -4.82 -0.76
N GLY A 63 14.39 -6.09 -0.93
CA GLY A 63 15.32 -7.12 -1.42
C GLY A 63 15.24 -7.30 -2.93
N GLU A 64 16.03 -8.26 -3.43
CA GLU A 64 15.92 -8.74 -4.81
C GLU A 64 14.46 -9.18 -5.08
N GLY A 65 13.87 -8.66 -6.15
CA GLY A 65 12.46 -8.91 -6.48
C GLY A 65 11.47 -7.83 -6.04
N PHE A 66 11.83 -6.85 -5.21
CA PHE A 66 10.91 -5.76 -4.83
C PHE A 66 10.45 -4.94 -6.05
N GLU A 67 11.38 -4.58 -6.93
CA GLU A 67 11.09 -3.73 -8.09
C GLU A 67 10.09 -4.37 -9.08
N PRO A 68 10.20 -5.65 -9.46
CA PRO A 68 9.15 -6.34 -10.22
C PRO A 68 7.76 -6.29 -9.57
N TYR A 69 7.66 -6.50 -8.26
CA TYR A 69 6.39 -6.41 -7.54
C TYR A 69 5.82 -4.99 -7.57
N ALA A 70 6.66 -3.98 -7.33
CA ALA A 70 6.27 -2.57 -7.40
C ALA A 70 5.79 -2.18 -8.82
N LYS A 71 6.49 -2.62 -9.87
CA LYS A 71 6.06 -2.39 -11.27
C LYS A 71 4.74 -3.08 -11.60
N SER A 72 4.56 -4.33 -11.16
CA SER A 72 3.30 -5.04 -11.31
C SER A 72 2.16 -4.30 -10.62
N PHE A 73 2.41 -3.80 -9.42
CA PHE A 73 1.44 -3.04 -8.64
C PHE A 73 1.02 -1.74 -9.33
N ILE A 74 1.99 -0.97 -9.85
CA ILE A 74 1.73 0.23 -10.65
C ILE A 74 0.86 -0.10 -11.87
N GLY A 75 1.11 -1.24 -12.53
CA GLY A 75 0.30 -1.70 -13.66
C GLY A 75 -1.17 -1.93 -13.30
N ILE A 76 -1.44 -2.51 -12.12
CA ILE A 76 -2.82 -2.73 -11.63
C ILE A 76 -3.49 -1.39 -11.30
N TYR A 77 -2.76 -0.44 -10.72
CA TYR A 77 -3.30 0.89 -10.43
C TYR A 77 -3.75 1.65 -11.68
N ASN A 78 -3.05 1.49 -12.80
CA ASN A 78 -3.48 2.06 -14.08
C ASN A 78 -4.81 1.45 -14.57
N GLN A 79 -5.09 0.17 -14.27
CA GLN A 79 -6.37 -0.46 -14.61
C GLN A 79 -7.53 0.13 -13.82
N ILE A 80 -7.28 0.52 -12.56
CA ILE A 80 -8.28 1.20 -11.72
C ILE A 80 -8.62 2.56 -12.31
N HIS A 81 -7.60 3.35 -12.66
CA HIS A 81 -7.77 4.68 -13.22
C HIS A 81 -8.48 4.66 -14.58
N GLY A 82 -8.19 3.66 -15.42
CA GLY A 82 -8.82 3.50 -16.74
C GLY A 82 -10.18 2.82 -16.74
N ALA A 83 -10.74 2.46 -15.58
CA ALA A 83 -12.03 1.79 -15.51
C ALA A 83 -13.19 2.79 -15.69
N GLU A 84 -14.04 2.54 -16.68
CA GLU A 84 -15.23 3.37 -16.98
C GLU A 84 -16.52 2.83 -16.34
N GLU A 85 -16.46 1.62 -15.76
CA GLU A 85 -17.59 0.91 -15.18
C GLU A 85 -17.29 0.52 -13.73
N VAL A 86 -18.25 0.72 -12.82
CA VAL A 86 -18.05 0.46 -11.38
C VAL A 86 -17.64 -0.99 -11.12
N GLY A 87 -18.30 -1.96 -11.79
CA GLY A 87 -17.96 -3.38 -11.64
C GLY A 87 -16.53 -3.70 -12.09
N VAL A 88 -16.05 -3.04 -13.15
CA VAL A 88 -14.67 -3.19 -13.64
C VAL A 88 -13.69 -2.57 -12.65
N GLN A 89 -14.01 -1.40 -12.11
CA GLN A 89 -13.16 -0.74 -11.12
C GLN A 89 -13.11 -1.52 -9.79
N ILE A 90 -14.21 -2.17 -9.37
CA ILE A 90 -14.24 -3.12 -8.25
C ILE A 90 -13.27 -4.28 -8.47
N GLN A 91 -13.29 -4.88 -9.66
CA GLN A 91 -12.38 -5.98 -9.99
C GLN A 91 -10.91 -5.52 -9.95
N ALA A 92 -10.61 -4.37 -10.58
CA ALA A 92 -9.25 -3.81 -10.58
C ALA A 92 -8.79 -3.44 -9.16
N HIS A 93 -9.68 -2.89 -8.32
CA HIS A 93 -9.41 -2.58 -6.92
C HIS A 93 -9.12 -3.84 -6.12
N ASN A 94 -9.92 -4.91 -6.27
CA ASN A 94 -9.68 -6.17 -5.56
C ASN A 94 -8.37 -6.85 -6.01
N ASN A 95 -8.01 -6.77 -7.29
CA ASN A 95 -6.70 -7.21 -7.78
C ASN A 95 -5.54 -6.42 -7.15
N MET A 96 -5.75 -5.13 -6.88
CA MET A 96 -4.77 -4.29 -6.17
C MET A 96 -4.63 -4.71 -4.71
N VAL A 97 -5.73 -5.08 -4.03
CA VAL A 97 -5.68 -5.65 -2.68
C VAL A 97 -4.88 -6.96 -2.67
N ASP A 98 -5.07 -7.83 -3.65
CA ASP A 98 -4.27 -9.06 -3.80
C ASP A 98 -2.77 -8.76 -3.96
N ALA A 99 -2.42 -7.75 -4.77
CA ALA A 99 -1.05 -7.34 -4.97
C ALA A 99 -0.41 -6.71 -3.71
N CYS A 100 -1.18 -5.95 -2.92
CA CYS A 100 -0.78 -5.49 -1.59
C CYS A 100 -0.39 -6.69 -0.71
N ILE A 101 -1.27 -7.69 -0.61
CA ILE A 101 -1.05 -8.89 0.21
C ILE A 101 0.17 -9.68 -0.28
N ALA A 102 0.32 -9.85 -1.60
CA ALA A 102 1.44 -10.58 -2.17
C ALA A 102 2.80 -9.93 -1.85
N CYS A 103 2.89 -8.59 -1.94
CA CYS A 103 4.09 -7.86 -1.56
C CYS A 103 4.36 -7.96 -0.05
N HIS A 104 3.33 -7.76 0.78
CA HIS A 104 3.47 -7.84 2.24
C HIS A 104 3.84 -9.24 2.74
N THR A 105 3.34 -10.30 2.09
CA THR A 105 3.72 -11.68 2.42
C THR A 105 5.19 -11.99 2.11
N LYS A 106 5.83 -11.20 1.24
CA LYS A 106 7.20 -11.44 0.77
C LYS A 106 8.24 -10.53 1.42
N PHE A 107 7.94 -9.24 1.57
CA PHE A 107 8.97 -8.23 1.88
C PHE A 107 8.74 -7.50 3.20
N CYS A 108 7.50 -7.46 3.70
CA CYS A 108 7.19 -6.71 4.90
C CYS A 108 5.91 -7.26 5.55
N ASP A 109 6.03 -7.80 6.77
CA ASP A 109 4.93 -8.26 7.63
C ASP A 109 4.04 -7.09 8.13
N GLY A 110 3.71 -6.15 7.26
CA GLY A 110 2.68 -5.17 7.50
C GLY A 110 1.35 -5.84 7.85
N PRO A 111 0.37 -5.07 8.35
CA PRO A 111 -0.86 -5.63 8.88
C PRO A 111 -1.76 -6.15 7.75
N ILE A 112 -1.52 -7.39 7.30
CA ILE A 112 -2.32 -8.06 6.24
C ILE A 112 -3.81 -8.04 6.59
N SER A 113 -4.16 -8.26 7.86
CA SER A 113 -5.55 -8.20 8.34
C SER A 113 -6.23 -6.83 8.21
N ARG A 114 -5.46 -5.74 8.04
CA ARG A 114 -6.01 -4.43 7.67
C ARG A 114 -6.20 -4.31 6.17
N ILE A 115 -5.25 -4.81 5.39
CA ILE A 115 -5.29 -4.80 3.93
C ILE A 115 -6.50 -5.60 3.42
N GLU A 116 -6.78 -6.77 4.01
CA GLU A 116 -7.94 -7.59 3.65
C GLU A 116 -9.28 -6.86 3.85
N LYS A 117 -9.34 -5.81 4.66
CA LYS A 117 -10.58 -5.01 4.83
C LYS A 117 -10.84 -4.10 3.63
N LEU A 118 -9.88 -3.93 2.73
CA LEU A 118 -10.00 -3.08 1.54
C LEU A 118 -10.78 -3.76 0.41
N TYR A 119 -11.03 -5.07 0.46
CA TYR A 119 -11.88 -5.73 -0.54
C TYR A 119 -13.28 -5.09 -0.57
N VAL A 120 -13.80 -4.93 -1.79
CA VAL A 120 -15.19 -4.55 -2.08
C VAL A 120 -15.94 -5.82 -2.47
N ARG A 121 -17.13 -6.05 -1.90
CA ARG A 121 -17.96 -7.25 -2.08
C ARG A 121 -19.31 -6.92 -2.71
#